data_AF-A0A9D9H0W8-F1
#
_entry.id   AF-A0A9D9H0W8-F1
#
_cell.length_a   1.000
_cell.length_b   1.000
_cell.length_c   1.000
_cell.angle_alpha   90.00
_cell.angle_beta   90.00
_cell.angle_gamma   90.00
#
_symmetry.space_group_name_H-M   'P 1'
#
loop_
_entity.id
_entity.type
_entity.pdbx_description
1 polymer ?
#
loop_
_entity_poly.entity_id
_entity_poly.type
_entity_poly.pdbx_seq_one_letter_code
_entity_poly.pdbx_strand_id
1 'polypeptide(L)'
;KLSNLNTKTYVFGHNNRENTTIEDPNHTNTPAGELVANNSSSAGFEDLGVEGTPLYPDIYCMENTFTGGQDAATTNYTGVFFRAKHTPGADVLANGKVLVGGQEVEVTNTLESDGTFYQYAGVLLANKESLKKYYTAAVSVDDQVDPADAITLLDKLADLTDEELYQLDTNYGIKVYKQGYSYYHAVIGHEYEDPTNGSMTPMEYAVVRNHWYMVAVTKISNFGEVIPTIPDEPVESENAFIQMEVRVMPWHLVVNDFEL
;
A
#
# COMPACT_ATOMS: atom_id res chain seq x y z
N LYS A 1 -2.76 -6.77 -6.16
CA LYS A 1 -3.93 -7.49 -5.56
C LYS A 1 -5.04 -6.49 -5.26
N LEU A 2 -6.31 -6.90 -5.24
CA LEU A 2 -7.38 -6.02 -4.72
C LEU A 2 -7.50 -6.09 -3.20
N SER A 3 -8.02 -5.01 -2.59
CA SER A 3 -8.32 -4.85 -1.16
C SER A 3 -9.74 -4.33 -0.96
N ASN A 4 -10.28 -4.47 0.26
CA ASN A 4 -11.58 -3.91 0.66
C ASN A 4 -12.69 -4.33 -0.30
N LEU A 5 -12.76 -5.64 -0.53
CA LEU A 5 -13.74 -6.22 -1.45
C LEU A 5 -15.06 -6.38 -0.73
N ASN A 6 -16.14 -5.98 -1.40
CA ASN A 6 -17.48 -6.24 -0.91
C ASN A 6 -17.72 -7.75 -0.78
N THR A 7 -18.50 -8.17 0.22
CA THR A 7 -18.95 -9.56 0.40
C THR A 7 -20.40 -9.79 -0.03
N LYS A 8 -21.15 -8.72 -0.30
CA LYS A 8 -22.57 -8.77 -0.61
C LYS A 8 -22.86 -7.89 -1.82
N THR A 9 -23.87 -8.25 -2.59
CA THR A 9 -24.40 -7.40 -3.65
C THR A 9 -25.88 -7.69 -3.82
N TYR A 10 -26.65 -6.70 -4.25
CA TYR A 10 -28.01 -6.94 -4.71
C TYR A 10 -27.99 -7.58 -6.10
N VAL A 11 -28.89 -8.55 -6.35
CA VAL A 11 -29.03 -9.19 -7.67
C VAL A 11 -29.30 -8.12 -8.74
N PHE A 12 -30.15 -7.16 -8.42
CA PHE A 12 -30.38 -5.95 -9.22
C PHE A 12 -29.91 -4.75 -8.40
N GLY A 13 -29.03 -3.92 -8.96
CA GLY A 13 -28.56 -2.71 -8.29
C GLY A 13 -29.74 -1.82 -7.92
N HIS A 14 -29.72 -1.26 -6.71
CA HIS A 14 -30.71 -0.28 -6.32
C HIS A 14 -30.29 1.07 -6.89
N ASN A 15 -30.86 1.42 -8.05
CA ASN A 15 -30.63 2.74 -8.65
C ASN A 15 -31.46 3.77 -7.91
N ASN A 16 -30.81 4.64 -7.16
CA ASN A 16 -31.48 5.76 -6.53
C ASN A 16 -31.80 6.81 -7.59
N ARG A 17 -33.06 6.86 -8.00
CA ARG A 17 -33.54 7.77 -9.06
C ARG A 17 -33.47 9.25 -8.67
N GLU A 18 -33.35 9.55 -7.38
CA GLU A 18 -33.29 10.94 -6.90
C GLU A 18 -31.88 11.51 -6.90
N ASN A 19 -30.85 10.67 -6.76
CA ASN A 19 -29.45 11.11 -6.61
C ASN A 19 -28.48 10.51 -7.65
N THR A 20 -28.99 9.80 -8.66
CA THR A 20 -28.22 9.14 -9.73
C THR A 20 -27.15 8.13 -9.25
N THR A 21 -27.20 7.71 -7.98
CA THR A 21 -26.25 6.77 -7.39
C THR A 21 -26.72 5.31 -7.54
N ILE A 22 -25.75 4.40 -7.53
CA ILE A 22 -25.98 2.96 -7.42
C ILE A 22 -25.69 2.57 -5.98
N GLU A 23 -26.67 1.97 -5.31
CA GLU A 23 -26.54 1.56 -3.90
C GLU A 23 -26.31 0.06 -3.81
N ASP A 24 -25.18 -0.32 -3.21
CA ASP A 24 -24.91 -1.68 -2.78
C ASP A 24 -25.40 -1.90 -1.31
N PRO A 25 -25.33 -3.12 -0.77
CA PRO A 25 -25.76 -3.38 0.61
C PRO A 25 -24.97 -2.59 1.68
N ASN A 26 -23.76 -2.12 1.38
CA ASN A 26 -22.90 -1.37 2.30
C ASN A 26 -22.90 0.14 2.02
N HIS A 27 -23.81 0.62 1.17
CA HIS A 27 -23.78 1.98 0.60
C HIS A 27 -23.78 3.09 1.66
N THR A 28 -24.53 2.89 2.74
CA THR A 28 -24.58 3.82 3.88
C THR A 28 -23.53 3.43 4.91
N ASN A 29 -22.60 4.34 5.21
CA ASN A 29 -21.50 4.19 6.18
C ASN A 29 -21.84 3.28 7.39
N THR A 30 -21.58 1.99 7.26
CA THR A 30 -21.67 0.99 8.32
C THR A 30 -20.73 -0.18 7.99
N PRO A 31 -20.16 -0.83 9.01
CA PRO A 31 -18.75 -0.77 9.41
C PRO A 31 -17.90 -1.82 8.69
N ALA A 32 -16.57 -1.67 8.79
CA ALA A 32 -15.49 -2.53 8.30
C ALA A 32 -15.63 -4.07 8.42
N GLY A 33 -16.69 -4.60 9.05
CA GLY A 33 -16.98 -6.02 9.20
C GLY A 33 -17.74 -6.70 8.05
N GLU A 34 -18.19 -5.97 7.02
CA GLU A 34 -18.88 -6.54 5.85
C GLU A 34 -18.00 -6.61 4.58
N LEU A 35 -16.75 -6.15 4.65
CA LEU A 35 -15.75 -6.30 3.59
C LEU A 35 -14.88 -7.53 3.88
N VAL A 36 -14.42 -8.23 2.84
CA VAL A 36 -13.38 -9.26 3.03
C VAL A 36 -12.13 -8.52 3.49
N ALA A 37 -11.72 -8.82 4.72
CA ALA A 37 -10.58 -8.22 5.39
C ALA A 37 -9.37 -8.10 4.44
N ASN A 38 -8.97 -6.84 4.25
CA ASN A 38 -7.65 -6.31 3.93
C ASN A 38 -6.64 -7.41 3.62
N ASN A 39 -6.26 -7.54 2.34
CA ASN A 39 -5.20 -8.42 1.85
C ASN A 39 -3.81 -7.97 2.36
N SER A 40 -3.67 -7.85 3.69
CA SER A 40 -2.53 -7.25 4.37
C SER A 40 -1.32 -8.19 4.47
N SER A 41 -1.42 -9.38 3.89
CA SER A 41 -0.28 -10.29 3.82
C SER A 41 0.55 -10.08 2.55
N SER A 42 1.86 -10.08 2.75
CA SER A 42 2.87 -10.12 1.69
C SER A 42 2.81 -11.42 0.86
N ALA A 43 2.24 -12.50 1.41
CA ALA A 43 2.13 -13.79 0.75
C ALA A 43 1.10 -13.77 -0.39
N GLY A 44 1.37 -14.43 -1.51
CA GLY A 44 0.42 -14.55 -2.63
C GLY A 44 0.38 -13.33 -3.57
N PHE A 45 1.34 -12.40 -3.46
CA PHE A 45 1.60 -11.45 -4.55
C PHE A 45 2.30 -12.19 -5.69
N GLU A 46 1.64 -12.23 -6.82
CA GLU A 46 2.19 -12.75 -8.06
C GLU A 46 3.02 -11.66 -8.74
N ASP A 47 4.20 -12.03 -9.26
CA ASP A 47 4.90 -11.16 -10.20
C ASP A 47 4.17 -11.27 -11.53
N LEU A 48 3.26 -10.33 -11.74
CA LEU A 48 2.29 -10.45 -12.83
C LEU A 48 2.95 -10.24 -14.21
N GLY A 49 4.20 -9.73 -14.29
CA GLY A 49 4.85 -9.43 -15.57
C GLY A 49 6.37 -9.43 -15.58
N VAL A 50 6.89 -9.21 -16.79
CA VAL A 50 8.32 -9.05 -17.09
C VAL A 50 8.65 -7.56 -17.07
N GLU A 51 9.82 -7.21 -16.54
CA GLU A 51 10.35 -5.84 -16.54
C GLU A 51 10.22 -5.20 -17.93
N GLY A 52 9.65 -4.00 -17.98
CA GLY A 52 9.44 -3.25 -19.23
C GLY A 52 8.21 -3.65 -20.05
N THR A 53 7.39 -4.61 -19.60
CA THR A 53 6.14 -5.00 -20.28
C THR A 53 4.92 -4.48 -19.52
N PRO A 54 4.03 -3.69 -20.16
CA PRO A 54 2.78 -3.27 -19.55
C PRO A 54 1.95 -4.48 -19.11
N LEU A 55 1.43 -4.38 -17.89
CA LEU A 55 0.67 -5.43 -17.25
C LEU A 55 -0.83 -5.14 -17.31
N TYR A 56 -1.59 -6.09 -17.84
CA TYR A 56 -3.06 -6.05 -17.85
C TYR A 56 -3.65 -7.32 -17.21
N PRO A 57 -3.36 -7.62 -15.93
CA PRO A 57 -4.04 -8.69 -15.24
C PRO A 57 -5.49 -8.28 -14.99
N ASP A 58 -6.44 -9.03 -15.53
CA ASP A 58 -7.86 -8.79 -15.31
C ASP A 58 -8.24 -9.36 -13.94
N ILE A 59 -8.60 -8.47 -13.01
CA ILE A 59 -9.06 -8.85 -11.67
C ILE A 59 -10.49 -8.35 -11.49
N TYR A 60 -11.37 -9.25 -11.04
CA TYR A 60 -12.78 -8.97 -10.84
C TYR A 60 -13.11 -8.78 -9.36
N CYS A 61 -14.05 -7.89 -9.06
CA CYS A 61 -14.63 -7.72 -7.73
C CYS A 61 -16.14 -7.46 -7.84
N MET A 62 -16.85 -7.65 -6.73
CA MET A 62 -18.22 -7.15 -6.62
C MET A 62 -18.21 -5.63 -6.51
N GLU A 63 -19.30 -5.01 -6.95
CA GLU A 63 -19.49 -3.57 -6.79
C GLU A 63 -19.41 -3.15 -5.31
N ASN A 64 -18.95 -1.94 -5.07
CA ASN A 64 -18.77 -1.34 -3.74
C ASN A 64 -18.94 0.19 -3.90
N THR A 65 -19.99 0.76 -3.32
CA THR A 65 -20.39 2.16 -3.56
C THR A 65 -20.68 2.88 -2.25
N PHE A 66 -20.63 4.21 -2.24
CA PHE A 66 -20.72 5.01 -1.01
C PHE A 66 -21.41 6.35 -1.21
N THR A 67 -22.01 6.88 -0.14
CA THR A 67 -22.77 8.14 -0.15
C THR A 67 -21.93 9.43 -0.21
N GLY A 68 -20.58 9.34 -0.18
CA GLY A 68 -19.68 10.50 -0.05
C GLY A 68 -19.62 11.10 1.36
N GLY A 69 -18.62 11.95 1.63
CA GLY A 69 -18.42 12.62 2.94
C GLY A 69 -16.94 12.95 3.24
N GLN A 70 -16.71 13.97 4.10
CA GLN A 70 -15.40 14.62 4.26
C GLN A 70 -14.29 13.81 4.98
N ASP A 71 -14.59 12.66 5.58
CA ASP A 71 -13.63 11.89 6.39
C ASP A 71 -13.76 10.37 6.16
N ALA A 72 -14.05 9.95 4.94
CA ALA A 72 -14.24 8.53 4.67
C ALA A 72 -12.89 7.78 4.70
N ALA A 73 -12.74 6.91 5.70
CA ALA A 73 -11.55 6.10 5.89
C ALA A 73 -11.24 5.25 4.65
N THR A 74 -9.96 5.18 4.28
CA THR A 74 -9.43 4.41 3.14
C THR A 74 -9.86 2.92 3.20
N THR A 75 -10.10 2.40 4.40
CA THR A 75 -10.56 1.02 4.66
C THR A 75 -11.94 0.68 4.10
N ASN A 76 -12.77 1.68 3.79
CA ASN A 76 -14.10 1.43 3.22
C ASN A 76 -14.03 1.15 1.71
N TYR A 77 -13.07 1.78 1.02
CA TYR A 77 -13.08 1.81 -0.43
C TYR A 77 -12.27 0.68 -1.04
N THR A 78 -12.79 0.10 -2.13
CA THR A 78 -12.06 -0.89 -2.90
C THR A 78 -10.78 -0.28 -3.46
N GLY A 79 -9.67 -0.94 -3.16
CA GLY A 79 -8.34 -0.48 -3.51
C GLY A 79 -7.50 -1.56 -4.17
N VAL A 80 -6.30 -1.16 -4.56
CA VAL A 80 -5.28 -2.03 -5.15
C VAL A 80 -4.02 -1.93 -4.32
N PHE A 81 -3.50 -3.08 -3.93
CA PHE A 81 -2.13 -3.20 -3.47
C PHE A 81 -1.19 -3.43 -4.64
N PHE A 82 -0.16 -2.59 -4.71
CA PHE A 82 1.02 -2.76 -5.55
C PHE A 82 2.19 -3.23 -4.71
N ARG A 83 3.02 -4.12 -5.28
CA ARG A 83 4.32 -4.49 -4.74
C ARG A 83 5.37 -4.00 -5.72
N ALA A 84 6.38 -3.30 -5.23
CA ALA A 84 7.53 -2.88 -6.03
C ALA A 84 8.81 -3.39 -5.40
N LYS A 85 9.80 -3.70 -6.26
CA LYS A 85 11.16 -4.04 -5.82
C LYS A 85 12.06 -2.83 -6.00
N HIS A 86 12.71 -2.43 -4.91
CA HIS A 86 13.64 -1.31 -4.86
C HIS A 86 15.06 -1.79 -4.69
N THR A 87 16.00 -1.01 -5.22
CA THR A 87 17.44 -1.24 -5.05
C THR A 87 18.07 0.11 -4.78
N PRO A 88 18.35 0.45 -3.51
CA PRO A 88 19.00 1.71 -3.17
C PRO A 88 20.36 1.83 -3.87
N GLY A 89 20.66 3.01 -4.41
CA GLY A 89 21.98 3.32 -4.92
C GLY A 89 23.04 3.27 -3.82
N ALA A 90 24.28 2.92 -4.17
CA ALA A 90 25.37 2.87 -3.19
C ALA A 90 25.67 4.24 -2.54
N ASP A 91 25.30 5.32 -3.21
CA ASP A 91 25.44 6.72 -2.80
C ASP A 91 24.43 7.15 -1.73
N VAL A 92 23.26 6.51 -1.68
CA VAL A 92 22.23 6.80 -0.66
C VAL A 92 22.35 5.93 0.59
N LEU A 93 23.13 4.84 0.51
CA LEU A 93 23.41 3.98 1.65
C LEU A 93 24.43 4.65 2.59
N ALA A 94 24.11 4.69 3.87
CA ALA A 94 24.98 5.28 4.87
C ALA A 94 26.31 4.50 4.95
N ASN A 95 27.43 5.21 4.86
CA ASN A 95 28.76 4.61 4.88
C ASN A 95 29.74 5.53 5.60
N GLY A 96 30.69 4.92 6.32
CA GLY A 96 31.64 5.65 7.16
C GLY A 96 30.98 6.13 8.46
N LYS A 97 31.41 7.30 8.95
CA LYS A 97 30.93 7.87 10.21
C LYS A 97 29.60 8.59 10.00
N VAL A 98 28.57 8.14 10.72
CA VAL A 98 27.24 8.74 10.74
C VAL A 98 26.97 9.26 12.14
N LEU A 99 26.47 10.49 12.24
CA LEU A 99 26.09 11.08 13.53
C LEU A 99 24.68 10.63 13.90
N VAL A 100 24.53 10.09 15.11
CA VAL A 100 23.24 9.69 15.67
C VAL A 100 23.23 9.94 17.17
N GLY A 101 22.22 10.69 17.66
CA GLY A 101 22.14 11.05 19.07
C GLY A 101 23.39 11.78 19.61
N GLY A 102 24.11 12.52 18.76
CA GLY A 102 25.36 13.20 19.13
C GLY A 102 26.60 12.29 19.21
N GLN A 103 26.47 11.00 18.89
CA GLN A 103 27.57 10.04 18.80
C GLN A 103 27.93 9.74 17.34
N GLU A 104 29.22 9.60 17.05
CA GLU A 104 29.68 9.09 15.76
C GLU A 104 29.65 7.56 15.76
N VAL A 105 28.86 7.00 14.84
CA VAL A 105 28.76 5.56 14.60
C VAL A 105 29.32 5.25 13.23
N GLU A 106 30.35 4.42 13.19
CA GLU A 106 30.92 3.97 11.92
C GLU A 106 30.15 2.77 11.36
N VAL A 107 29.58 2.90 10.16
CA VAL A 107 28.85 1.83 9.46
C VAL A 107 29.49 1.53 8.11
N THR A 108 29.35 0.29 7.64
CA THR A 108 29.84 -0.11 6.32
C THR A 108 28.75 -0.90 5.65
N ASN A 109 28.20 -0.35 4.56
CA ASN A 109 27.04 -0.87 3.88
C ASN A 109 27.36 -1.18 2.41
N THR A 110 27.11 -2.42 2.05
CA THR A 110 27.08 -2.92 0.68
C THR A 110 25.86 -3.80 0.57
N LEU A 111 25.04 -3.58 -0.46
CA LEU A 111 23.81 -4.35 -0.64
C LEU A 111 24.13 -5.82 -0.93
N GLU A 112 23.53 -6.71 -0.15
CA GLU A 112 23.68 -8.15 -0.33
C GLU A 112 22.90 -8.63 -1.56
N SER A 113 23.20 -9.84 -2.02
CA SER A 113 22.59 -10.40 -3.24
C SER A 113 21.08 -10.62 -3.14
N ASP A 114 20.54 -10.76 -1.92
CA ASP A 114 19.11 -10.90 -1.71
C ASP A 114 18.35 -9.57 -1.95
N GLY A 115 19.07 -8.43 -1.91
CA GLY A 115 18.52 -7.09 -2.07
C GLY A 115 17.87 -6.53 -0.80
N THR A 116 17.98 -7.19 0.35
CA THR A 116 17.39 -6.69 1.61
C THR A 116 18.12 -5.44 2.08
N PHE A 117 17.34 -4.43 2.49
CA PHE A 117 17.87 -3.22 3.12
C PHE A 117 16.93 -2.71 4.22
N TYR A 118 17.41 -1.73 4.97
CA TYR A 118 16.78 -1.26 6.19
C TYR A 118 16.73 0.27 6.22
N GLN A 119 15.75 0.80 6.94
CA GLN A 119 15.66 2.23 7.21
C GLN A 119 15.30 2.46 8.68
N TYR A 120 15.97 3.42 9.30
CA TYR A 120 15.64 3.91 10.63
C TYR A 120 15.95 5.40 10.71
N ALA A 121 15.01 6.20 11.21
CA ALA A 121 15.13 7.67 11.29
C ALA A 121 15.61 8.33 9.99
N GLY A 122 15.14 7.84 8.83
CA GLY A 122 15.51 8.34 7.51
C GLY A 122 16.86 7.86 6.96
N VAL A 123 17.66 7.11 7.74
CA VAL A 123 18.96 6.58 7.30
C VAL A 123 18.82 5.20 6.68
N LEU A 124 19.36 5.02 5.48
CA LEU A 124 19.35 3.73 4.77
C LEU A 124 20.60 2.92 5.06
N LEU A 125 20.40 1.66 5.40
CA LEU A 125 21.43 0.70 5.77
C LEU A 125 21.21 -0.58 4.96
N ALA A 126 22.28 -1.23 4.51
CA ALA A 126 22.22 -2.39 3.62
C ALA A 126 22.46 -3.73 4.33
N ASN A 127 22.99 -3.72 5.55
CA ASN A 127 23.16 -4.93 6.35
C ASN A 127 22.66 -4.75 7.78
N LYS A 128 22.19 -5.86 8.36
CA LYS A 128 21.63 -5.91 9.71
C LYS A 128 22.62 -5.49 10.79
N GLU A 129 23.91 -5.74 10.62
CA GLU A 129 24.92 -5.40 11.64
C GLU A 129 25.12 -3.89 11.75
N SER A 130 25.12 -3.19 10.61
CA SER A 130 25.12 -1.72 10.58
C SER A 130 23.82 -1.15 11.15
N LEU A 131 22.67 -1.76 10.86
CA LEU A 131 21.39 -1.40 11.48
C LEU A 131 21.44 -1.52 13.00
N LYS A 132 21.83 -2.69 13.54
CA LYS A 132 21.93 -2.91 14.99
C LYS A 132 22.84 -1.87 15.64
N LYS A 133 24.03 -1.64 15.08
CA LYS A 133 24.98 -0.65 15.60
C LYS A 133 24.38 0.77 15.62
N TYR A 134 23.75 1.16 14.52
CA TYR A 134 23.13 2.49 14.39
C TYR A 134 21.95 2.66 15.35
N TYR A 135 21.05 1.67 15.41
CA TYR A 135 19.86 1.69 16.25
C TYR A 135 20.20 1.67 17.74
N THR A 136 21.13 0.82 18.20
CA THR A 136 21.57 0.80 19.61
C THR A 136 22.10 2.16 20.05
N ALA A 137 22.91 2.83 19.22
CA ALA A 137 23.41 4.16 19.54
C ALA A 137 22.30 5.22 19.57
N ALA A 138 21.33 5.12 18.67
CA ALA A 138 20.19 6.04 18.62
C ALA A 138 19.29 5.94 19.85
N VAL A 139 18.93 4.72 20.23
CA VAL A 139 17.97 4.46 21.31
C VAL A 139 18.58 4.67 22.69
N SER A 140 19.89 4.45 22.84
CA SER A 140 20.61 4.78 24.08
C SER A 140 20.57 6.27 24.45
N VAL A 141 20.06 7.13 23.56
CA VAL A 141 19.90 8.58 23.79
C VAL A 141 18.46 8.94 24.18
N ASP A 142 17.48 8.06 23.96
CA ASP A 142 16.05 8.34 24.15
C ASP A 142 15.45 7.73 25.44
N ASP A 143 16.25 7.03 26.27
CA ASP A 143 15.91 6.47 27.60
C ASP A 143 14.61 5.63 27.74
N GLN A 144 13.85 5.40 26.66
CA GLN A 144 12.47 4.87 26.68
C GLN A 144 12.30 3.50 26.00
N VAL A 145 13.31 2.99 25.27
CA VAL A 145 13.23 1.72 24.54
C VAL A 145 14.46 0.89 24.83
N ASP A 146 14.30 -0.37 25.24
CA ASP A 146 15.41 -1.33 25.29
C ASP A 146 15.64 -1.87 23.87
N PRO A 147 16.83 -1.69 23.26
CA PRO A 147 17.06 -2.20 21.91
C PRO A 147 17.09 -3.73 21.84
N ALA A 148 17.18 -4.45 22.97
CA ALA A 148 17.34 -5.90 23.00
C ALA A 148 16.21 -6.66 22.29
N ASP A 149 14.96 -6.22 22.44
CA ASP A 149 13.80 -6.88 21.81
C ASP A 149 13.85 -6.73 20.29
N ALA A 150 14.11 -5.52 19.79
CA ALA A 150 14.28 -5.26 18.36
C ALA A 150 15.48 -6.04 17.78
N ILE A 151 16.60 -6.11 18.51
CA ILE A 151 17.77 -6.88 18.09
C ILE A 151 17.44 -8.39 18.03
N THR A 152 16.68 -8.90 18.99
CA THR A 152 16.24 -10.30 19.02
C THR A 152 15.36 -10.65 17.81
N LEU A 153 14.48 -9.75 17.39
CA LEU A 153 13.71 -9.90 16.15
C LEU A 153 14.62 -9.85 14.92
N LEU A 154 15.54 -8.88 14.84
CA LEU A 154 16.49 -8.75 13.73
C LEU A 154 17.43 -9.96 13.59
N ASP A 155 17.76 -10.65 14.69
CA ASP A 155 18.55 -11.88 14.63
C ASP A 155 17.82 -13.04 13.94
N LYS A 156 16.48 -13.02 13.94
CA LYS A 156 15.61 -13.99 13.28
C LYS A 156 15.10 -13.52 11.92
N LEU A 157 15.73 -12.50 11.31
CA LEU A 157 15.27 -11.83 10.09
C LEU A 157 14.76 -12.77 8.98
N ALA A 158 15.46 -13.87 8.74
CA ALA A 158 15.08 -14.84 7.72
C ALA A 158 13.67 -15.41 7.93
N ASP A 159 13.27 -15.60 9.19
CA ASP A 159 12.05 -16.27 9.63
C ASP A 159 10.96 -15.29 10.09
N LEU A 160 11.20 -13.97 10.01
CA LEU A 160 10.20 -12.98 10.44
C LEU A 160 8.92 -13.07 9.61
N THR A 161 7.80 -13.11 10.33
CA THR A 161 6.43 -12.99 9.82
C THR A 161 6.07 -11.54 9.47
N ASP A 162 5.00 -11.35 8.71
CA ASP A 162 4.47 -10.00 8.41
C ASP A 162 4.13 -9.22 9.71
N GLU A 163 3.61 -9.91 10.72
CA GLU A 163 3.30 -9.34 12.03
C GLU A 163 4.55 -8.85 12.76
N GLU A 164 5.63 -9.63 12.77
CA GLU A 164 6.88 -9.21 13.41
C GLU A 164 7.59 -8.08 12.63
N LEU A 165 7.46 -8.05 11.30
CA LEU A 165 7.92 -6.92 10.49
C LEU A 165 7.13 -5.65 10.81
N TYR A 166 5.81 -5.77 10.96
CA TYR A 166 4.96 -4.66 11.37
C TYR A 166 5.32 -4.14 12.76
N GLN A 167 5.64 -5.03 13.70
CA GLN A 167 6.11 -4.65 15.03
C GLN A 167 7.48 -3.94 14.99
N LEU A 168 8.40 -4.38 14.13
CA LEU A 168 9.68 -3.68 13.91
C LEU A 168 9.47 -2.23 13.47
N ASP A 169 8.54 -1.99 12.55
CA ASP A 169 8.22 -0.66 12.05
C ASP A 169 7.49 0.18 13.12
N THR A 170 6.38 -0.34 13.66
CA THR A 170 5.49 0.44 14.54
C THR A 170 6.03 0.66 15.95
N ASN A 171 6.68 -0.34 16.56
CA ASN A 171 7.17 -0.23 17.94
C ASN A 171 8.60 0.32 18.01
N TYR A 172 9.39 0.16 16.94
CA TYR A 172 10.81 0.48 16.95
C TYR A 172 11.24 1.42 15.81
N GLY A 173 10.34 1.80 14.88
CA GLY A 173 10.66 2.67 13.75
C GLY A 173 11.61 2.04 12.72
N ILE A 174 11.80 0.71 12.77
CA ILE A 174 12.72 -0.03 11.93
C ILE A 174 11.95 -0.59 10.74
N LYS A 175 12.15 0.00 9.56
CA LYS A 175 11.63 -0.54 8.31
C LYS A 175 12.62 -1.55 7.73
N VAL A 176 12.13 -2.77 7.49
CA VAL A 176 12.89 -3.87 6.88
C VAL A 176 12.28 -4.21 5.52
N TYR A 177 12.98 -3.83 4.44
CA TYR A 177 12.55 -4.10 3.08
C TYR A 177 13.12 -5.46 2.63
N LYS A 178 12.47 -6.57 3.03
CA LYS A 178 12.92 -7.92 2.69
C LYS A 178 13.00 -8.08 1.17
N GLN A 179 14.17 -8.49 0.68
CA GLN A 179 14.48 -8.63 -0.75
C GLN A 179 14.24 -7.36 -1.57
N GLY A 180 14.22 -6.20 -0.91
CA GLY A 180 13.95 -4.90 -1.50
C GLY A 180 12.48 -4.63 -1.81
N TYR A 181 11.54 -5.48 -1.37
CA TYR A 181 10.13 -5.25 -1.62
C TYR A 181 9.53 -4.20 -0.68
N SER A 182 8.69 -3.33 -1.24
CA SER A 182 7.76 -2.47 -0.50
C SER A 182 6.37 -2.51 -1.14
N TYR A 183 5.37 -2.08 -0.36
CA TYR A 183 3.96 -2.18 -0.69
C TYR A 183 3.31 -0.80 -0.71
N TYR A 184 2.40 -0.63 -1.65
CA TYR A 184 1.63 0.61 -1.81
C TYR A 184 0.16 0.26 -1.91
N HIS A 185 -0.68 1.04 -1.24
CA HIS A 185 -2.14 0.97 -1.35
C HIS A 185 -2.64 2.20 -2.11
N ALA A 186 -3.62 2.00 -2.99
CA ALA A 186 -4.31 3.09 -3.66
C ALA A 186 -5.78 2.74 -3.86
N VAL A 187 -6.67 3.71 -3.67
CA VAL A 187 -8.13 3.53 -3.79
C VAL A 187 -8.60 3.78 -5.22
N ILE A 188 -9.40 2.89 -5.78
CA ILE A 188 -9.93 3.03 -7.14
C ILE A 188 -11.00 4.13 -7.18
N GLY A 189 -10.77 5.17 -7.98
CA GLY A 189 -11.74 6.22 -8.29
C GLY A 189 -12.70 5.82 -9.42
N HIS A 190 -13.93 6.32 -9.38
CA HIS A 190 -14.95 6.10 -10.42
C HIS A 190 -15.25 7.37 -11.23
N GLU A 191 -15.62 8.45 -10.56
CA GLU A 191 -15.93 9.74 -11.17
C GLU A 191 -15.13 10.80 -10.43
N TYR A 192 -14.21 11.48 -11.12
CA TYR A 192 -13.52 12.64 -10.56
C TYR A 192 -14.25 13.89 -11.04
N GLU A 193 -15.02 14.52 -10.16
CA GLU A 193 -15.42 15.91 -10.32
C GLU A 193 -14.46 16.78 -9.51
N ASP A 194 -13.98 17.89 -10.10
CA ASP A 194 -13.16 18.87 -9.36
C ASP A 194 -13.95 19.30 -8.11
N PRO A 195 -13.47 18.99 -6.89
CA PRO A 195 -14.24 19.18 -5.69
C PRO A 195 -14.42 20.69 -5.48
N THR A 196 -15.59 21.21 -5.85
CA THR A 196 -15.89 22.64 -5.78
C THR A 196 -15.71 23.25 -4.38
N ASN A 197 -15.58 22.42 -3.33
CA ASN A 197 -15.35 22.84 -1.94
C ASN A 197 -14.43 21.92 -1.11
N GLY A 198 -13.61 21.03 -1.71
CA GLY A 198 -12.77 20.09 -0.95
C GLY A 198 -13.57 19.10 -0.07
N SER A 199 -14.73 18.67 -0.58
CA SER A 199 -15.54 17.63 0.03
C SER A 199 -15.75 16.54 -1.00
N MET A 200 -15.41 15.31 -0.63
CA MET A 200 -15.60 14.14 -1.49
C MET A 200 -17.05 14.02 -1.96
N THR A 201 -17.24 13.85 -3.27
CA THR A 201 -18.58 13.71 -3.85
C THR A 201 -19.10 12.27 -3.73
N PRO A 202 -20.42 12.05 -3.72
CA PRO A 202 -20.97 10.70 -3.85
C PRO A 202 -20.36 9.99 -5.06
N MET A 203 -20.08 8.69 -4.93
CA MET A 203 -19.49 7.86 -6.01
C MET A 203 -18.09 8.24 -6.49
N GLU A 204 -17.39 9.21 -5.88
CA GLU A 204 -16.04 9.58 -6.30
C GLU A 204 -15.07 8.40 -6.24
N TYR A 205 -15.13 7.65 -5.14
CA TYR A 205 -14.45 6.37 -4.98
C TYR A 205 -15.48 5.25 -4.87
N ALA A 206 -15.60 4.48 -5.95
CA ALA A 206 -16.52 3.36 -6.05
C ALA A 206 -16.03 2.37 -7.11
N VAL A 207 -16.46 1.12 -6.98
CA VAL A 207 -16.41 0.16 -8.08
C VAL A 207 -17.83 -0.24 -8.43
N VAL A 208 -18.22 -0.05 -9.69
CA VAL A 208 -19.59 -0.24 -10.17
C VAL A 208 -19.62 -1.40 -11.15
N ARG A 209 -20.67 -2.23 -11.07
CA ARG A 209 -20.88 -3.34 -12.00
C ARG A 209 -20.80 -2.89 -13.46
N ASN A 210 -20.34 -3.78 -14.34
CA ASN A 210 -20.24 -3.56 -15.80
C ASN A 210 -19.30 -2.41 -16.22
N HIS A 211 -18.28 -2.10 -15.42
CA HIS A 211 -17.21 -1.17 -15.77
C HIS A 211 -15.83 -1.83 -15.73
N TRP A 212 -14.95 -1.38 -16.62
CA TRP A 212 -13.52 -1.67 -16.63
C TRP A 212 -12.76 -0.50 -16.00
N TYR A 213 -12.00 -0.77 -14.96
CA TYR A 213 -11.11 0.21 -14.32
C TYR A 213 -9.67 -0.08 -14.76
N MET A 214 -9.14 0.70 -15.70
CA MET A 214 -7.72 0.64 -16.04
C MET A 214 -6.95 1.50 -15.05
N VAL A 215 -6.04 0.89 -14.30
CA VAL A 215 -5.20 1.58 -13.33
C VAL A 215 -3.76 1.62 -13.84
N ALA A 216 -3.18 2.80 -13.94
CA ALA A 216 -1.79 3.01 -14.36
C ALA A 216 -1.01 3.74 -13.26
N VAL A 217 0.07 3.15 -12.75
CA VAL A 217 0.98 3.83 -11.82
C VAL A 217 1.83 4.82 -12.63
N THR A 218 1.73 6.11 -12.31
CA THR A 218 2.41 7.20 -13.04
C THR A 218 3.64 7.71 -12.30
N LYS A 219 3.69 7.54 -10.97
CA LYS A 219 4.83 7.97 -10.15
C LYS A 219 4.92 7.15 -8.86
N ILE A 220 6.15 6.91 -8.43
CA ILE A 220 6.50 6.47 -7.08
C ILE A 220 7.46 7.52 -6.53
N SER A 221 7.12 8.16 -5.41
CA SER A 221 7.88 9.27 -4.83
C SER A 221 8.78 8.86 -3.66
N ASN A 222 8.49 7.75 -3.01
CA ASN A 222 9.28 7.21 -1.90
C ASN A 222 9.08 5.68 -1.78
N PHE A 223 9.83 5.03 -0.91
CA PHE A 223 9.56 3.65 -0.52
C PHE A 223 8.18 3.54 0.15
N GLY A 224 7.47 2.47 -0.18
CA GLY A 224 6.18 2.16 0.44
C GLY A 224 6.35 1.50 1.81
N GLU A 225 5.30 0.82 2.25
CA GLU A 225 5.33 0.08 3.52
C GLU A 225 6.07 -1.24 3.39
N VAL A 226 6.58 -1.75 4.52
CA VAL A 226 7.35 -3.01 4.58
C VAL A 226 6.47 -4.26 4.47
N ILE A 227 5.20 -4.10 4.81
CA ILE A 227 4.12 -5.06 4.62
C ILE A 227 2.92 -4.33 3.99
N PRO A 228 2.02 -5.03 3.27
CA PRO A 228 0.85 -4.37 2.73
C PRO A 228 -0.09 -3.97 3.86
N THR A 229 -0.24 -2.67 4.11
CA THR A 229 -1.19 -2.12 5.06
C THR A 229 -2.08 -1.09 4.38
N ILE A 230 -3.31 -0.96 4.87
CA ILE A 230 -4.22 0.08 4.42
C ILE A 230 -4.02 1.27 5.34
N PRO A 231 -3.76 2.48 4.81
CA PRO A 231 -3.66 3.67 5.64
C PRO A 231 -4.94 3.90 6.45
N ASP A 232 -4.79 4.27 7.72
CA ASP A 232 -5.91 4.68 8.56
C ASP A 232 -6.37 6.13 8.25
N GLU A 233 -5.56 6.87 7.49
CA GLU A 233 -5.83 8.24 7.06
C GLU A 233 -6.97 8.31 6.01
N PRO A 234 -7.64 9.47 5.89
CA PRO A 234 -8.56 9.74 4.80
C PRO A 234 -7.90 9.56 3.43
N VAL A 235 -8.70 9.15 2.44
CA VAL A 235 -8.21 8.85 1.07
C VAL A 235 -7.55 10.06 0.38
N GLU A 236 -7.99 11.28 0.69
CA GLU A 236 -7.46 12.54 0.12
C GLU A 236 -6.27 13.13 0.89
N SER A 237 -5.59 12.34 1.72
CA SER A 237 -4.43 12.84 2.47
C SER A 237 -3.24 13.22 1.56
N GLU A 238 -2.47 14.25 1.95
CA GLU A 238 -1.34 14.77 1.16
C GLU A 238 -0.11 13.82 1.13
N ASN A 239 -0.11 12.74 1.91
CA ASN A 239 1.05 11.88 2.17
C ASN A 239 1.10 10.62 1.27
N ALA A 240 0.80 10.75 -0.02
CA ALA A 240 0.81 9.62 -0.96
C ALA A 240 2.21 9.36 -1.56
N PHE A 241 2.72 8.13 -1.40
CA PHE A 241 3.97 7.69 -2.04
C PHE A 241 3.80 7.11 -3.44
N ILE A 242 2.56 6.85 -3.85
CA ILE A 242 2.19 6.34 -5.16
C ILE A 242 1.19 7.29 -5.83
N GLN A 243 1.38 7.54 -7.12
CA GLN A 243 0.43 8.25 -7.95
C GLN A 243 -0.08 7.31 -9.03
N MET A 244 -1.39 7.34 -9.27
CA MET A 244 -2.02 6.56 -10.32
C MET A 244 -3.02 7.37 -11.13
N GLU A 245 -3.19 6.96 -12.39
CA GLU A 245 -4.27 7.38 -13.27
C GLU A 245 -5.28 6.24 -13.38
N VAL A 246 -6.56 6.54 -13.17
CA VAL A 246 -7.66 5.58 -13.35
C VAL A 246 -8.50 5.99 -14.55
N ARG A 247 -8.72 5.07 -15.47
CA ARG A 247 -9.67 5.23 -16.58
C ARG A 247 -10.81 4.24 -16.44
N VAL A 248 -12.02 4.77 -16.41
CA VAL A 248 -13.25 3.98 -16.31
C VAL A 248 -13.88 3.86 -17.69
N MET A 249 -14.13 2.62 -18.13
CA MET A 249 -14.77 2.35 -19.42
C MET A 249 -15.96 1.40 -19.23
N PRO A 250 -17.07 1.57 -19.96
CA PRO A 250 -18.16 0.61 -19.92
C PRO A 250 -17.73 -0.73 -20.55
N TRP A 251 -18.13 -1.84 -19.94
CA TRP A 251 -18.05 -3.15 -20.60
C TRP A 251 -19.12 -3.26 -21.68
N HIS A 252 -18.72 -3.71 -22.87
CA HIS A 252 -19.63 -3.95 -23.98
C HIS A 252 -19.40 -5.33 -24.60
N LEU A 253 -20.50 -5.96 -25.03
CA LEU A 253 -20.45 -7.20 -25.79
C LEU A 253 -20.01 -6.92 -27.22
N VAL A 254 -18.93 -7.57 -27.67
CA VAL A 254 -18.52 -7.59 -29.09
C VAL A 254 -18.96 -8.91 -29.70
N VAL A 255 -19.83 -8.86 -30.71
CA VAL A 255 -20.28 -10.03 -31.45
C VAL A 255 -19.43 -10.18 -32.71
N ASN A 256 -18.77 -11.33 -32.85
CA ASN A 256 -18.07 -11.71 -34.08
C ASN A 256 -18.79 -12.91 -34.68
N ASP A 257 -19.45 -12.69 -35.82
CA ASP A 257 -20.07 -13.76 -36.59
C ASP A 257 -19.01 -14.40 -37.49
N PHE A 258 -18.96 -15.73 -37.53
CA PHE A 258 -18.16 -16.49 -38.50
C PHE A 258 -19.09 -17.31 -39.39
N GLU A 259 -18.86 -17.29 -40.71
CA GLU A 259 -19.52 -18.21 -41.63
C GLU A 259 -18.99 -19.63 -41.42
N LEU A 260 -19.90 -20.61 -41.36
CA LEU A 260 -19.62 -22.05 -41.24
C LEU A 260 -19.48 -22.72 -42.60
#